data_AF-A0A5C8CAP3-F1
#
_entry.id   AF-A0A5C8CAP3-F1
#
_cell.length_a   1.000
_cell.length_b   1.000
_cell.length_c   1.000
_cell.angle_alpha   90.00
_cell.angle_beta   90.00
_cell.angle_gamma   90.00
#
_symmetry.space_group_name_H-M   'P 1'
#
loop_
_entity.id
_entity.type
_entity.pdbx_description
1 polymer ?
#
loop_
_entity_poly.entity_id
_entity_poly.type
_entity_poly.pdbx_seq_one_letter_code
_entity_poly.pdbx_strand_id
1 'polypeptide(L)'
;MILLNSAAQHIFWLGRYLSRIQQICQVLPFQDDKAAVAYAHHFCLPAWNASSLNTLFLDPEQPFSIAAQFKLVQDNIQQLRAVLSPHAYAQLNQFIKVVEMKSLSICAVVHDCSEILEGEVEQVFLFYALGRVIEELDYQCRLNEPLDATLQEIEHILALLDGYCWSMKMDSLQQLATVRDMTALYHFSYELITMFEVCE
;
A
#
# COMPACT_ATOMS: atom_id res chain seq x y z
N MET A 1 11.61 -12.38 -17.60
CA MET A 1 10.56 -11.50 -18.14
C MET A 1 11.05 -10.08 -17.97
N ILE A 2 10.86 -9.19 -18.94
CA ILE A 2 11.11 -7.76 -18.72
C ILE A 2 9.76 -7.16 -18.33
N LEU A 3 9.63 -6.76 -17.06
CA LEU A 3 8.44 -6.09 -16.56
C LEU A 3 8.46 -4.63 -17.01
N LEU A 4 7.38 -4.16 -17.64
CA LEU A 4 7.24 -2.75 -18.02
C LEU A 4 7.05 -1.89 -16.76
N ASN A 5 7.58 -0.66 -16.76
CA ASN A 5 7.45 0.23 -15.60
C ASN A 5 5.99 0.54 -15.24
N SER A 6 5.11 0.67 -16.21
CA SER A 6 3.67 0.86 -15.95
C SER A 6 3.08 -0.33 -15.20
N ALA A 7 3.47 -1.55 -15.55
CA ALA A 7 3.05 -2.75 -14.82
C ALA A 7 3.67 -2.81 -13.42
N ALA A 8 4.96 -2.50 -13.28
CA ALA A 8 5.64 -2.41 -11.99
C ALA A 8 4.97 -1.37 -11.08
N GLN A 9 4.58 -0.22 -11.63
CA GLN A 9 3.87 0.84 -10.94
C GLN A 9 2.48 0.39 -10.48
N HIS A 10 1.74 -0.34 -11.31
CA HIS A 10 0.45 -0.92 -10.92
C HIS A 10 0.61 -1.95 -9.79
N ILE A 11 1.64 -2.80 -9.83
CA ILE A 11 1.93 -3.76 -8.75
C ILE A 11 2.31 -3.01 -7.46
N PHE A 12 3.16 -2.00 -7.56
CA PHE A 12 3.57 -1.17 -6.42
C PHE A 12 2.35 -0.51 -5.75
N TRP A 13 1.48 0.14 -6.52
CA TRP A 13 0.27 0.75 -5.98
C TRP A 13 -0.71 -0.28 -5.43
N LEU A 14 -0.81 -1.46 -6.05
CA LEU A 14 -1.62 -2.56 -5.53
C LEU A 14 -1.15 -2.97 -4.12
N GLY A 15 0.16 -3.11 -3.90
CA GLY A 15 0.73 -3.36 -2.58
C GLY A 15 0.35 -2.28 -1.56
N ARG A 16 0.43 -1.01 -1.95
CA ARG A 16 0.03 0.12 -1.08
C ARG A 16 -1.44 0.07 -0.70
N TYR A 17 -2.33 -0.09 -1.68
CA TYR A 17 -3.77 -0.06 -1.42
C TYR A 17 -4.24 -1.24 -0.58
N LEU A 18 -3.73 -2.45 -0.83
CA LEU A 18 -4.06 -3.62 -0.02
C LEU A 18 -3.62 -3.43 1.44
N SER A 19 -2.39 -2.94 1.65
CA SER A 19 -1.84 -2.71 2.99
C SER A 19 -2.61 -1.65 3.75
N ARG A 20 -2.94 -0.53 3.10
CA ARG A 20 -3.76 0.54 3.68
C ARG A 20 -5.12 0.02 4.14
N ILE A 21 -5.79 -0.77 3.31
CA ILE A 21 -7.09 -1.35 3.67
C ILE A 21 -6.92 -2.30 4.87
N GLN A 22 -5.89 -3.16 4.88
CA GLN A 22 -5.61 -4.06 6.01
C GLN A 22 -5.40 -3.29 7.32
N GLN A 23 -4.56 -2.25 7.30
CA GLN A 23 -4.32 -1.39 8.47
C GLN A 23 -5.62 -0.78 9.00
N ILE A 24 -6.46 -0.23 8.11
CA ILE A 24 -7.78 0.31 8.50
C ILE A 24 -8.69 -0.79 9.07
N CYS A 25 -8.71 -1.97 8.45
CA CYS A 25 -9.51 -3.12 8.91
C CYS A 25 -9.10 -3.63 10.29
N GLN A 26 -7.83 -3.48 10.69
CA GLN A 26 -7.34 -3.89 12.01
C GLN A 26 -7.80 -2.96 13.14
N VAL A 27 -8.05 -1.68 12.83
CA VAL A 27 -8.45 -0.67 13.84
C VAL A 27 -9.96 -0.43 13.88
N LEU A 28 -10.69 -0.86 12.85
CA LEU A 28 -12.15 -0.71 12.81
C LEU A 28 -12.89 -1.86 13.53
N PRO A 29 -14.06 -1.56 14.13
CA PRO A 29 -14.60 -0.23 14.39
C PRO A 29 -13.88 0.43 15.57
N PHE A 30 -13.65 1.74 15.50
CA PHE A 30 -13.23 2.52 16.66
C PHE A 30 -14.35 2.50 17.71
N GLN A 31 -13.99 2.25 18.97
CA GLN A 31 -14.93 2.25 20.11
C GLN A 31 -14.62 3.34 21.13
N ASP A 32 -13.37 3.83 21.15
CA ASP A 32 -12.91 4.87 22.06
C ASP A 32 -12.73 6.21 21.31
N ASP A 33 -13.40 7.26 21.77
CA ASP A 33 -13.39 8.56 21.13
C ASP A 33 -12.01 9.22 21.14
N LYS A 34 -11.21 9.00 22.19
CA LYS A 34 -9.87 9.60 22.28
C LYS A 34 -8.92 8.95 21.29
N ALA A 35 -8.94 7.62 21.20
CA ALA A 35 -8.17 6.87 20.21
C ALA A 35 -8.58 7.25 18.78
N ALA A 36 -9.88 7.39 18.52
CA ALA A 36 -10.38 7.83 17.22
C ALA A 36 -9.92 9.25 16.86
N VAL A 37 -10.02 10.21 17.79
CA VAL A 37 -9.55 11.59 17.55
C VAL A 37 -8.05 11.64 17.34
N ALA A 38 -7.27 10.88 18.12
CA ALA A 38 -5.82 10.79 17.93
C ALA A 38 -5.48 10.22 16.55
N TYR A 39 -6.11 9.12 16.14
CA TYR A 39 -5.96 8.55 14.80
C TYR A 39 -6.32 9.57 13.72
N ALA A 40 -7.49 10.21 13.82
CA ALA A 40 -7.92 11.22 12.86
C ALA A 40 -6.91 12.35 12.73
N HIS A 41 -6.30 12.80 13.83
CA HIS A 41 -5.26 13.84 13.80
C HIS A 41 -3.98 13.38 13.08
N HIS A 42 -3.47 12.17 13.36
CA HIS A 42 -2.26 11.64 12.69
C HIS A 42 -2.44 11.50 11.16
N PHE A 43 -3.66 11.22 10.71
CA PHE A 43 -4.00 11.05 9.30
C PHE A 43 -4.69 12.27 8.68
N CYS A 44 -4.76 13.40 9.38
CA CYS A 44 -5.44 14.63 8.93
C CYS A 44 -6.89 14.41 8.45
N LEU A 45 -7.63 13.52 9.12
CA LEU A 45 -9.02 13.16 8.79
C LEU A 45 -10.02 14.06 9.54
N PRO A 46 -11.10 14.52 8.89
CA PRO A 46 -12.13 15.36 9.51
C PRO A 46 -13.11 14.53 10.36
N ALA A 47 -12.64 13.98 11.48
CA ALA A 47 -13.46 13.24 12.45
C ALA A 47 -13.20 13.70 13.89
N TRP A 48 -14.25 13.66 14.72
CA TRP A 48 -14.25 14.25 16.07
C TRP A 48 -14.55 13.26 17.20
N ASN A 49 -14.87 12.02 16.85
CA ASN A 49 -15.18 10.92 17.76
C ASN A 49 -15.20 9.59 16.98
N ALA A 50 -15.34 8.46 17.68
CA ALA A 50 -15.34 7.13 17.08
C ALA A 50 -16.45 6.95 16.04
N SER A 51 -17.66 7.46 16.31
CA SER A 51 -18.78 7.37 15.37
C SER A 51 -18.49 8.09 14.06
N SER A 52 -18.01 9.34 14.12
CA SER A 52 -17.71 10.14 12.93
C SER A 52 -16.57 9.53 12.11
N LEU A 53 -15.53 8.99 12.77
CA LEU A 53 -14.42 8.33 12.08
C LEU A 53 -14.86 7.02 11.41
N ASN A 54 -15.64 6.20 12.11
CA ASN A 54 -16.22 4.98 11.53
C ASN A 54 -17.09 5.32 10.30
N THR A 55 -17.98 6.31 10.40
CA THR A 55 -18.79 6.76 9.26
C THR A 55 -17.90 7.20 8.09
N LEU A 56 -16.84 7.94 8.36
CA LEU A 56 -15.94 8.46 7.34
C LEU A 56 -15.21 7.34 6.57
N PHE A 57 -14.79 6.27 7.24
CA PHE A 57 -14.17 5.10 6.58
C PHE A 57 -15.15 4.21 5.82
N LEU A 58 -16.44 4.26 6.19
CA LEU A 58 -17.51 3.47 5.59
C LEU A 58 -18.27 4.21 4.49
N ASP A 59 -18.09 5.53 4.36
CA ASP A 59 -18.72 6.36 3.34
C ASP A 59 -18.00 6.22 1.98
N PRO A 60 -18.61 5.58 0.96
CA PRO A 60 -17.96 5.32 -0.32
C PRO A 60 -17.63 6.59 -1.11
N GLU A 61 -18.21 7.74 -0.77
CA GLU A 61 -17.89 9.02 -1.40
C GLU A 61 -16.57 9.61 -0.86
N GLN A 62 -16.08 9.13 0.29
CA GLN A 62 -14.77 9.53 0.79
C GLN A 62 -13.67 8.80 0.03
N PRO A 63 -12.65 9.50 -0.49
CA PRO A 63 -11.61 8.89 -1.31
C PRO A 63 -10.75 7.89 -0.53
N PHE A 64 -10.62 8.05 0.79
CA PHE A 64 -9.87 7.18 1.69
C PHE A 64 -10.74 6.12 2.37
N SER A 65 -12.02 6.02 2.03
CA SER A 65 -12.90 4.95 2.51
C SER A 65 -12.41 3.58 2.04
N ILE A 66 -12.79 2.53 2.78
CA ILE A 66 -12.44 1.15 2.40
C ILE A 66 -12.97 0.84 0.99
N ALA A 67 -14.19 1.25 0.67
CA ALA A 67 -14.80 1.00 -0.63
C ALA A 67 -14.07 1.74 -1.77
N ALA A 68 -13.72 3.02 -1.59
CA ALA A 68 -13.00 3.80 -2.59
C ALA A 68 -11.58 3.26 -2.82
N GLN A 69 -10.85 2.92 -1.75
CA GLN A 69 -9.52 2.31 -1.85
C GLN A 69 -9.58 0.94 -2.54
N PHE A 70 -10.61 0.13 -2.24
CA PHE A 70 -10.77 -1.18 -2.87
C PHE A 70 -11.10 -1.09 -4.37
N LYS A 71 -11.73 -0.01 -4.82
CA LYS A 71 -11.90 0.24 -6.25
C LYS A 71 -10.56 0.45 -6.96
N LEU A 72 -9.60 1.12 -6.30
CA LEU A 72 -8.24 1.25 -6.83
C LEU A 72 -7.53 -0.10 -6.91
N VAL A 73 -7.76 -1.00 -5.94
CA VAL A 73 -7.29 -2.40 -6.01
C VAL A 73 -7.88 -3.11 -7.23
N GLN A 74 -9.19 -3.01 -7.45
CA GLN A 74 -9.86 -3.59 -8.62
C GLN A 74 -9.24 -3.08 -9.93
N ASP A 75 -9.09 -1.77 -10.07
CA ASP A 75 -8.57 -1.13 -11.27
C ASP A 75 -7.12 -1.57 -11.55
N ASN A 76 -6.25 -1.61 -10.54
CA ASN A 76 -4.88 -2.07 -10.69
C ASN A 76 -4.80 -3.55 -11.10
N ILE A 77 -5.60 -4.43 -10.47
CA ILE A 77 -5.63 -5.85 -10.85
C ILE A 77 -6.02 -6.01 -12.33
N GLN A 78 -6.97 -5.22 -12.86
CA GLN A 78 -7.34 -5.30 -14.27
C GLN A 78 -6.18 -4.97 -15.23
N GLN A 79 -5.27 -4.08 -14.84
CA GLN A 79 -4.10 -3.72 -15.65
C GLN A 79 -3.01 -4.80 -15.69
N LEU A 80 -3.09 -5.81 -14.81
CA LEU A 80 -2.02 -6.78 -14.59
C LEU A 80 -2.25 -8.15 -15.26
N ARG A 81 -3.22 -8.26 -16.17
CA ARG A 81 -3.56 -9.52 -16.86
C ARG A 81 -2.38 -10.17 -17.59
N ALA A 82 -1.54 -9.37 -18.23
CA ALA A 82 -0.41 -9.86 -19.02
C ALA A 82 0.87 -10.05 -18.17
N VAL A 83 0.79 -9.75 -16.87
CA VAL A 83 1.93 -9.63 -15.97
C VAL A 83 1.89 -10.73 -14.91
N LEU A 84 0.73 -10.92 -14.30
CA LEU A 84 0.50 -11.95 -13.29
C LEU A 84 0.41 -13.32 -13.95
N SER A 85 0.74 -14.37 -13.18
CA SER A 85 0.47 -15.73 -13.62
C SER A 85 -1.02 -15.91 -13.95
N PRO A 86 -1.39 -16.72 -14.96
CA PRO A 86 -2.79 -16.95 -15.29
C PRO A 86 -3.63 -17.45 -14.11
N HIS A 87 -3.00 -18.20 -13.19
CA HIS A 87 -3.64 -18.70 -11.99
C HIS A 87 -3.95 -17.58 -10.99
N ALA A 88 -2.93 -16.79 -10.62
CA ALA A 88 -3.10 -15.67 -9.69
C ALA A 88 -4.10 -14.65 -10.22
N TYR A 89 -3.99 -14.27 -11.50
CA TYR A 89 -4.93 -13.32 -12.11
C TYR A 89 -6.37 -13.83 -12.06
N ALA A 90 -6.60 -15.13 -12.30
CA ALA A 90 -7.94 -15.71 -12.23
C ALA A 90 -8.50 -15.69 -10.79
N GLN A 91 -7.68 -16.06 -9.80
CA GLN A 91 -8.09 -16.05 -8.40
C GLN A 91 -8.38 -14.64 -7.89
N LEU A 92 -7.48 -13.69 -8.15
CA LEU A 92 -7.70 -12.28 -7.81
C LEU A 92 -8.99 -11.75 -8.44
N ASN A 93 -9.22 -12.04 -9.73
CA ASN A 93 -10.46 -11.63 -10.40
C ASN A 93 -11.72 -12.26 -9.78
N GLN A 94 -11.63 -13.50 -9.31
CA GLN A 94 -12.74 -14.14 -8.63
C GLN A 94 -13.09 -13.38 -7.35
N PHE A 95 -12.10 -13.07 -6.51
CA PHE A 95 -12.33 -12.36 -5.26
C PHE A 95 -12.88 -10.95 -5.48
N ILE A 96 -12.26 -10.16 -6.36
CA ILE A 96 -12.63 -8.75 -6.49
C ILE A 96 -13.96 -8.52 -7.23
N LYS A 97 -14.47 -9.49 -8.00
CA LYS A 97 -15.74 -9.35 -8.75
C LYS A 97 -16.97 -9.69 -7.94
N VAL A 98 -16.85 -10.61 -6.99
CA VAL A 98 -17.99 -11.13 -6.22
C VAL A 98 -18.15 -10.48 -4.86
N VAL A 99 -17.14 -9.72 -4.42
CA VAL A 99 -17.14 -9.08 -3.11
C VAL A 99 -18.22 -8.00 -3.04
N GLU A 100 -19.03 -8.06 -1.98
CA GLU A 100 -19.91 -6.96 -1.64
C GLU A 100 -19.06 -5.75 -1.24
N MET A 101 -19.42 -4.55 -1.71
CA MET A 101 -18.73 -3.30 -1.36
C MET A 101 -19.04 -2.84 0.09
N LYS A 102 -18.89 -3.76 1.04
CA LYS A 102 -19.03 -3.57 2.48
C LYS A 102 -17.69 -3.85 3.14
N SER A 103 -17.37 -3.11 4.20
CA SER A 103 -16.06 -3.18 4.86
C SER A 103 -15.67 -4.60 5.29
N LEU A 104 -16.53 -5.33 5.99
CA LEU A 104 -16.22 -6.69 6.46
C LEU A 104 -15.84 -7.65 5.31
N SER A 105 -16.59 -7.60 4.21
CA SER A 105 -16.34 -8.42 3.03
C SER A 105 -15.02 -8.05 2.35
N ILE A 106 -14.76 -6.74 2.24
CA ILE A 106 -13.51 -6.23 1.66
C ILE A 106 -12.31 -6.62 2.53
N CYS A 107 -12.40 -6.46 3.86
CA CYS A 107 -11.33 -6.79 4.78
C CYS A 107 -10.89 -8.26 4.67
N ALA A 108 -11.84 -9.18 4.48
CA ALA A 108 -11.53 -10.60 4.23
C ALA A 108 -10.81 -10.80 2.89
N VAL A 109 -11.37 -10.23 1.80
CA VAL A 109 -10.83 -10.40 0.45
C VAL A 109 -9.43 -9.81 0.28
N VAL A 110 -9.13 -8.68 0.92
CA VAL A 110 -7.83 -8.03 0.82
C VAL A 110 -6.71 -8.92 1.39
N HIS A 111 -6.99 -9.69 2.45
CA HIS A 111 -6.04 -10.66 2.98
C HIS A 111 -5.73 -11.76 1.95
N ASP A 112 -6.77 -12.36 1.35
CA ASP A 112 -6.59 -13.41 0.34
C ASP A 112 -5.85 -12.89 -0.91
N CYS A 113 -6.10 -11.64 -1.31
CA CYS A 113 -5.37 -11.00 -2.41
C CYS A 113 -3.88 -10.87 -2.12
N SER A 114 -3.50 -10.53 -0.88
CA SER A 114 -2.10 -10.42 -0.47
C SER A 114 -1.38 -11.77 -0.57
N GLU A 115 -1.99 -12.85 -0.05
CA GLU A 115 -1.40 -14.19 -0.11
C GLU A 115 -1.13 -14.65 -1.55
N ILE A 116 -2.03 -14.33 -2.49
CA ILE A 116 -1.83 -14.66 -3.91
C ILE A 116 -0.60 -13.92 -4.48
N LEU A 117 -0.47 -12.62 -4.19
CA LEU A 117 0.63 -11.79 -4.71
C LEU A 117 1.99 -12.18 -4.12
N GLU A 118 2.01 -12.70 -2.88
CA GLU A 118 3.20 -13.27 -2.26
C GLU A 118 3.71 -14.54 -2.95
N GLY A 119 2.82 -15.26 -3.65
CA GLY A 119 3.14 -16.46 -4.43
C GLY A 119 3.60 -16.21 -5.87
N GLU A 120 3.63 -14.96 -6.33
CA GLU A 120 4.04 -14.63 -7.69
C GLU A 120 5.56 -14.72 -7.91
N VAL A 121 5.98 -14.63 -9.17
CA VAL A 121 7.40 -14.62 -9.52
C VAL A 121 8.13 -13.46 -8.85
N GLU A 122 9.40 -13.67 -8.50
CA GLU A 122 10.22 -12.76 -7.68
C GLU A 122 10.09 -11.29 -8.07
N GLN A 123 10.23 -10.94 -9.35
CA GLN A 123 10.14 -9.55 -9.80
C GLN A 123 8.78 -8.90 -9.48
N VAL A 124 7.67 -9.63 -9.64
CA VAL A 124 6.32 -9.15 -9.30
C VAL A 124 6.20 -9.01 -7.79
N PHE A 125 6.64 -10.03 -7.05
CA PHE A 125 6.64 -10.02 -5.59
C PHE A 125 7.42 -8.82 -5.04
N LEU A 126 8.60 -8.51 -5.58
CA LEU A 126 9.43 -7.40 -5.10
C LEU A 126 8.74 -6.03 -5.25
N PHE A 127 8.09 -5.75 -6.39
CA PHE A 127 7.33 -4.51 -6.54
C PHE A 127 6.11 -4.45 -5.63
N TYR A 128 5.44 -5.59 -5.40
CA TYR A 128 4.31 -5.68 -4.48
C TYR A 128 4.76 -5.44 -3.04
N ALA A 129 5.84 -6.11 -2.62
CA ALA A 129 6.45 -5.98 -1.32
C ALA A 129 6.94 -4.55 -1.07
N LEU A 130 7.55 -3.91 -2.09
CA LEU A 130 7.94 -2.50 -2.03
C LEU A 130 6.73 -1.61 -1.76
N GLY A 131 5.61 -1.83 -2.48
CA GLY A 131 4.35 -1.11 -2.22
C GLY A 131 3.89 -1.27 -0.77
N ARG A 132 3.84 -2.51 -0.28
CA ARG A 132 3.43 -2.82 1.10
C ARG A 132 4.29 -2.12 2.14
N VAL A 133 5.62 -2.24 2.04
CA VAL A 133 6.53 -1.69 3.05
C VAL A 133 6.56 -0.16 3.01
N ILE A 134 6.33 0.47 1.86
CA ILE A 134 6.22 1.93 1.76
C ILE A 134 4.93 2.44 2.40
N GLU A 135 3.83 1.69 2.30
CA GLU A 135 2.60 2.04 3.02
C GLU A 135 2.75 1.86 4.54
N GLU A 136 3.43 0.80 4.98
CA GLU A 136 3.78 0.60 6.39
C GLU A 136 4.66 1.73 6.92
N LEU A 137 5.65 2.16 6.15
CA LEU A 137 6.51 3.28 6.49
C LEU A 137 5.71 4.59 6.66
N ASP A 138 4.77 4.91 5.75
CA ASP A 138 3.90 6.10 5.88
C ASP A 138 3.03 6.01 7.13
N TYR A 139 2.48 4.83 7.42
CA TYR A 139 1.68 4.57 8.61
C TYR A 139 2.49 4.78 9.89
N GLN A 140 3.68 4.17 10.01
CA GLN A 140 4.56 4.28 11.16
C GLN A 140 5.06 5.72 11.37
N CYS A 141 5.42 6.42 10.29
CA CYS A 141 5.83 7.83 10.38
C CYS A 141 4.72 8.71 10.94
N ARG A 142 3.47 8.50 10.55
CA ARG A 142 2.32 9.28 11.07
C ARG A 142 2.04 9.00 12.55
N LEU A 143 2.23 7.75 12.98
CA LEU A 143 2.00 7.33 14.36
C LEU A 143 3.22 7.52 15.27
N ASN A 144 4.35 7.97 14.73
CA ASN A 144 5.64 8.05 15.43
C ASN A 144 6.11 6.69 15.98
N GLU A 145 5.90 5.63 15.20
CA GLU A 145 6.34 4.26 15.52
C GLU A 145 7.79 4.00 15.06
N PRO A 146 8.46 2.97 15.59
CA PRO A 146 9.83 2.63 15.20
C PRO A 146 9.94 2.25 13.71
N LEU A 147 10.91 2.83 13.01
CA LEU A 147 11.09 2.68 11.56
C LEU A 147 12.19 1.67 11.16
N ASP A 148 13.04 1.25 12.10
CA ASP A 148 14.30 0.57 11.78
C ASP A 148 14.13 -0.73 10.97
N ALA A 149 13.16 -1.56 11.34
CA ALA A 149 12.89 -2.81 10.64
C ALA A 149 12.35 -2.56 9.22
N THR A 150 11.42 -1.62 9.09
CA THR A 150 10.79 -1.22 7.82
C THR A 150 11.83 -0.63 6.85
N LEU A 151 12.73 0.22 7.36
CA LEU A 151 13.81 0.79 6.57
C LEU A 151 14.79 -0.29 6.09
N GLN A 152 15.16 -1.24 6.94
CA GLN A 152 16.01 -2.37 6.56
C GLN A 152 15.35 -3.26 5.49
N GLU A 153 14.04 -3.48 5.60
CA GLU A 153 13.28 -4.23 4.59
C GLU A 153 13.23 -3.49 3.25
N ILE A 154 13.03 -2.16 3.25
CA ILE A 154 13.11 -1.33 2.04
C ILE A 154 14.49 -1.44 1.40
N GLU A 155 15.57 -1.27 2.16
CA GLU A 155 16.94 -1.39 1.65
C GLU A 155 17.19 -2.75 1.00
N HIS A 156 16.69 -3.83 1.62
CA HIS A 156 16.82 -5.17 1.09
C HIS A 156 16.06 -5.34 -0.24
N ILE A 157 14.80 -4.89 -0.31
CA ILE A 157 13.99 -4.98 -1.53
C ILE A 157 14.63 -4.17 -2.67
N LEU A 158 15.08 -2.94 -2.39
CA LEU A 158 15.74 -2.09 -3.38
C LEU A 158 17.04 -2.72 -3.90
N ALA A 159 17.83 -3.36 -3.04
CA ALA A 159 19.03 -4.08 -3.46
C ALA A 159 18.73 -5.28 -4.37
N LEU A 160 17.60 -5.98 -4.16
CA LEU A 160 17.16 -7.06 -5.05
C LEU A 160 16.65 -6.52 -6.39
N LEU A 161 15.93 -5.39 -6.39
CA LEU A 161 15.45 -4.73 -7.61
C LEU A 161 16.59 -4.15 -8.47
N ASP A 162 17.74 -3.81 -7.89
CA ASP A 162 18.95 -3.43 -8.62
C ASP A 162 19.40 -4.54 -9.60
N GLY A 163 19.24 -5.82 -9.20
CA GLY A 163 19.49 -6.98 -10.06
C GLY A 163 18.57 -7.06 -11.28
N TYR A 164 17.47 -6.33 -11.28
CA TYR A 164 16.52 -6.17 -12.39
C TYR A 164 16.69 -4.84 -13.15
N CYS A 165 17.84 -4.17 -12.98
CA CYS A 165 18.14 -2.86 -13.55
C CYS A 165 17.19 -1.74 -13.07
N TRP A 166 16.54 -1.92 -11.92
CA TRP A 166 15.71 -0.89 -11.29
C TRP A 166 16.46 -0.30 -10.10
N SER A 167 17.35 0.65 -10.38
CA SER A 167 18.34 1.15 -9.42
C SER A 167 18.07 2.61 -9.03
N MET A 168 17.84 2.86 -7.74
CA MET A 168 17.68 4.20 -7.16
C MET A 168 18.93 4.59 -6.38
N LYS A 169 19.23 5.89 -6.28
CA LYS A 169 20.23 6.38 -5.31
C LYS A 169 19.67 6.27 -3.89
N MET A 170 20.44 5.71 -2.97
CA MET A 170 20.00 5.51 -1.58
C MET A 170 20.10 6.77 -0.70
N ASP A 171 20.47 7.92 -1.28
CA ASP A 171 20.72 9.17 -0.54
C ASP A 171 19.47 9.63 0.23
N SER A 172 18.29 9.62 -0.41
CA SER A 172 17.03 10.03 0.22
C SER A 172 16.53 9.04 1.28
N LEU A 173 16.79 7.74 1.09
CA LEU A 173 16.49 6.71 2.09
C LEU A 173 17.39 6.86 3.33
N GLN A 174 18.67 7.13 3.14
CA GLN A 174 19.61 7.42 4.24
C GLN A 174 19.24 8.70 4.98
N GLN A 175 18.80 9.72 4.26
CA GLN A 175 18.28 10.95 4.86
C GLN A 175 17.04 10.65 5.71
N LEU A 176 16.09 9.86 5.21
CA LEU A 176 14.93 9.43 5.96
C LEU A 176 15.31 8.64 7.22
N ALA A 177 16.27 7.70 7.12
CA ALA A 177 16.75 6.92 8.25
C ALA A 177 17.38 7.79 9.36
N THR A 178 17.91 8.95 8.99
CA THR A 178 18.55 9.91 9.90
C THR A 178 17.55 10.91 10.49
N VAL A 179 16.74 11.57 9.66
CA VAL A 179 15.86 12.68 10.07
C VAL A 179 14.53 12.16 10.65
N ARG A 180 13.99 11.07 10.09
CA ARG A 180 12.77 10.37 10.55
C ARG A 180 11.53 11.28 10.68
N ASP A 181 11.32 12.16 9.72
CA ASP A 181 10.13 13.03 9.67
C ASP A 181 9.33 12.87 8.37
N MET A 182 8.12 13.45 8.34
CA MET A 182 7.25 13.40 7.17
C MET A 182 7.87 14.09 5.94
N THR A 183 8.75 15.08 6.13
CA THR A 183 9.40 15.79 5.03
C THR A 183 10.38 14.88 4.30
N ALA A 184 11.22 14.18 5.05
CA ALA A 184 12.15 13.19 4.50
C ALA A 184 11.40 12.01 3.85
N LEU A 185 10.28 11.58 4.44
CA LEU A 185 9.42 10.55 3.86
C LEU A 185 8.85 10.98 2.50
N TYR A 186 8.31 12.21 2.40
CA TYR A 186 7.76 12.72 1.14
C TYR A 186 8.84 12.90 0.08
N HIS A 187 10.04 13.35 0.46
CA HIS A 187 11.17 13.45 -0.46
C HIS A 187 11.56 12.08 -1.02
N PHE A 188 11.75 11.09 -0.15
CA PHE A 188 12.05 9.70 -0.56
C PHE A 188 10.94 9.12 -1.43
N SER A 189 9.68 9.28 -1.03
CA SER A 189 8.52 8.78 -1.79
C SER A 189 8.42 9.41 -3.17
N TYR A 190 8.75 10.69 -3.30
CA TYR A 190 8.76 11.38 -4.59
C TYR A 190 9.81 10.80 -5.51
N GLU A 191 11.06 10.67 -5.05
CA GLU A 191 12.13 10.04 -5.85
C GLU A 191 11.73 8.62 -6.27
N LEU A 192 11.13 7.84 -5.36
CA LEU A 192 10.69 6.48 -5.62
C LEU A 192 9.63 6.42 -6.73
N ILE A 193 8.67 7.35 -6.71
CA ILE A 193 7.63 7.41 -7.74
C ILE A 193 8.24 7.78 -9.10
N THR A 194 9.18 8.73 -9.14
CA THR A 194 9.83 9.13 -10.41
C THR A 194 10.62 7.99 -11.07
N MET A 195 11.07 6.99 -10.31
CA MET A 195 11.72 5.80 -10.87
C MET A 195 10.83 5.01 -11.83
N PHE A 196 9.51 5.07 -11.66
CA PHE A 196 8.57 4.43 -12.59
C PHE A 196 8.38 5.22 -13.90
N GLU A 197 8.80 6.48 -13.94
CA GLU A 197 8.59 7.40 -15.08
C GLU A 197 9.83 7.50 -16.00
N VAL A 198 11.03 7.19 -15.49
CA VAL A 198 12.30 7.61 -16.11
C VAL A 198 12.98 6.55 -17.01
N CYS A 199 12.55 5.29 -17.01
CA CYS A 199 13.19 4.24 -17.82
C CYS A 199 12.38 3.90 -19.09
N GLU A 200 12.68 4.60 -20.19
CA GLU A 200 12.41 4.14 -21.57
C GLU A 200 13.57 3.28 -22.11
#